data_AF-A0A7V8ZJ63-F1
#
_entry.id   AF-A0A7V8ZJ63-F1
#
_cell.length_a   1.000
_cell.length_b   1.000
_cell.length_c   1.000
_cell.angle_alpha   90.00
_cell.angle_beta   90.00
_cell.angle_gamma   90.00
#
_symmetry.space_group_name_H-M   'P 1'
#
loop_
_entity.id
_entity.type
_entity.pdbx_description
1 polymer ?
#
loop_
_entity_poly.entity_id
_entity_poly.type
_entity_poly.pdbx_seq_one_letter_code
_entity_poly.pdbx_strand_id
1 'polypeptide(L)'
;MPDEVIADRRGYGLVVLNKLANVERRDRLTSLVQVLRQARRDLPLIWPMERRTEQRLKDFGLSQVIASEGVVCLPMQPHPDYVQLLSRATCILSDSSVANDEALALSVPCLSFADPADRECGAGAAAAIAVGTDPRLMTRALWKTIYGASAPLRVPALWDGQASARIAKHAGSWMSTNLTPAHRTAKVLAAAPPVFRPAGGVYALSRQG
;
A
#
# COMPACT_ATOMS: atom_id res chain seq x y z
N MET A 1 -2.66 -18.12 3.88
CA MET A 1 -2.84 -17.03 4.88
C MET A 1 -3.53 -17.65 6.08
N PRO A 2 -3.31 -17.22 7.33
CA PRO A 2 -4.09 -17.77 8.44
C PRO A 2 -5.54 -17.33 8.24
N ASP A 3 -6.40 -18.28 7.85
CA ASP A 3 -7.80 -18.00 7.48
C ASP A 3 -8.56 -17.30 8.62
N GLU A 4 -8.14 -17.53 9.86
CA GLU A 4 -8.66 -16.89 11.08
C GLU A 4 -8.51 -15.36 11.07
N VAL A 5 -7.41 -14.82 10.54
CA VAL A 5 -7.17 -13.36 10.53
C VAL A 5 -8.02 -12.67 9.47
N ILE A 6 -8.28 -13.35 8.36
CA ILE A 6 -9.13 -12.82 7.27
C ILE A 6 -10.61 -12.96 7.65
N ALA A 7 -10.96 -13.97 8.45
CA ALA A 7 -12.34 -14.23 8.89
C ALA A 7 -12.83 -13.35 10.06
N ASP A 8 -11.98 -12.51 10.65
CA ASP A 8 -12.39 -11.57 11.70
C ASP A 8 -13.48 -10.62 11.16
N ARG A 9 -14.53 -10.39 11.95
CA ARG A 9 -15.67 -9.53 11.54
C ARG A 9 -15.25 -8.08 11.29
N ARG A 10 -14.14 -7.63 11.89
CA ARG A 10 -13.54 -6.30 11.70
C ARG A 10 -12.50 -6.28 10.57
N GLY A 11 -12.21 -7.43 9.94
CA GLY A 11 -11.15 -7.59 8.96
C GLY A 11 -9.76 -7.50 9.58
N TYR A 12 -8.79 -7.01 8.82
CA TYR A 12 -7.40 -6.87 9.26
C TYR A 12 -6.80 -5.52 8.84
N GLY A 13 -5.76 -5.10 9.56
CA GLY A 13 -4.87 -4.01 9.18
C GLY A 13 -3.67 -4.55 8.42
N LEU A 14 -3.32 -3.93 7.29
CA LEU A 14 -2.11 -4.27 6.54
C LEU A 14 -0.97 -3.32 6.93
N VAL A 15 0.14 -3.85 7.39
CA VAL A 15 1.33 -3.08 7.78
C VAL A 15 2.29 -3.00 6.60
N VAL A 16 2.72 -1.78 6.25
CA VAL A 16 3.67 -1.52 5.16
C VAL A 16 4.77 -0.59 5.67
N LEU A 17 5.92 -1.16 6.02
CA LEU A 17 7.09 -0.47 6.57
C LEU A 17 8.31 -0.64 5.67
N ASN A 18 8.63 0.38 4.88
CA ASN A 18 9.67 0.35 3.84
C ASN A 18 10.73 1.46 3.99
N LYS A 19 10.53 2.47 4.85
CA LYS A 19 11.54 3.53 5.01
C LYS A 19 12.71 3.03 5.84
N LEU A 20 13.90 3.07 5.25
CA LEU A 20 15.15 2.71 5.94
C LEU A 20 15.38 3.51 7.23
N ALA A 21 15.04 4.80 7.23
CA ALA A 21 15.16 5.66 8.41
C ALA A 21 14.35 5.15 9.63
N ASN A 22 13.30 4.36 9.40
CA ASN A 22 12.48 3.75 10.43
C ASN A 22 13.00 2.37 10.85
N VAL A 23 13.41 1.55 9.89
CA VAL A 23 13.80 0.15 10.11
C VAL A 23 15.24 0.00 10.62
N GLU A 24 16.15 0.89 10.23
CA GLU A 24 17.58 0.78 10.58
C GLU A 24 17.93 1.35 11.95
N ARG A 25 17.01 2.07 12.57
CA ARG A 25 17.19 2.74 13.85
C ARG A 25 16.45 2.00 14.95
N ARG A 26 17.18 1.49 15.95
CA ARG A 26 16.59 0.69 17.04
C ARG A 26 15.49 1.43 17.79
N ASP A 27 15.72 2.69 18.12
CA ASP A 27 14.76 3.55 18.83
C ASP A 27 13.46 3.75 18.02
N ARG A 28 13.59 4.02 16.72
CA ARG A 28 12.45 4.21 15.81
C ARG A 28 11.67 2.93 15.60
N LEU A 29 12.35 1.82 15.27
CA LEU A 29 11.69 0.54 15.06
C LEU A 29 11.02 0.04 16.35
N THR A 30 11.64 0.25 17.53
CA THR A 30 11.03 -0.08 18.83
C THR A 30 9.73 0.70 19.03
N SER A 31 9.74 2.01 18.73
CA SER A 31 8.56 2.86 18.85
C SER A 31 7.44 2.42 17.90
N LEU A 32 7.78 2.07 16.66
CA LEU A 32 6.82 1.52 15.69
C LEU A 32 6.24 0.19 16.14
N VAL A 33 7.07 -0.71 16.66
CA VAL A 33 6.60 -1.98 17.23
C VAL A 33 5.62 -1.72 18.38
N GLN A 34 5.88 -0.76 19.26
CA GLN A 34 4.93 -0.40 20.33
C GLN A 34 3.59 0.11 19.78
N VAL A 35 3.61 0.90 18.71
CA VAL A 35 2.40 1.35 18.03
C VAL A 35 1.63 0.17 17.40
N LEU A 36 2.33 -0.75 16.74
CA LEU A 36 1.73 -1.95 16.15
C LEU A 36 1.10 -2.84 17.22
N ARG A 37 1.74 -3.01 18.38
CA ARG A 37 1.17 -3.73 19.53
C ARG A 37 -0.15 -3.14 19.98
N GLN A 38 -0.19 -1.80 20.08
CA GLN A 38 -1.40 -1.12 20.49
C GLN A 38 -2.53 -1.29 19.46
N ALA A 39 -2.23 -1.17 18.17
CA ALA A 39 -3.20 -1.43 17.10
C ALA A 39 -3.70 -2.88 17.08
N ARG A 40 -2.81 -3.85 17.32
CA ARG A 40 -3.11 -5.28 17.29
C ARG A 40 -4.15 -5.74 18.32
N ARG A 41 -4.32 -4.97 19.41
CA ARG A 41 -5.35 -5.23 20.43
C ARG A 41 -6.77 -5.03 19.90
N ASP A 42 -6.93 -4.14 18.93
CA ASP A 42 -8.24 -3.75 18.41
C ASP A 42 -8.54 -4.34 17.02
N LEU A 43 -7.49 -4.64 16.24
CA LEU A 43 -7.57 -5.14 14.87
C LEU A 43 -6.45 -6.16 14.60
N PRO A 44 -6.74 -7.35 14.05
CA PRO A 44 -5.72 -8.27 13.55
C PRO A 44 -4.78 -7.58 12.55
N LEU A 45 -3.48 -7.88 12.61
CA LEU A 45 -2.49 -7.26 11.73
C LEU A 45 -1.78 -8.29 10.85
N ILE A 46 -1.66 -7.97 9.57
CA ILE A 46 -0.83 -8.68 8.59
C ILE A 46 0.33 -7.78 8.19
N TRP A 47 1.55 -8.29 8.25
CA TRP A 47 2.75 -7.55 7.88
C TRP A 47 3.60 -8.36 6.88
N PRO A 48 3.46 -8.09 5.57
CA PRO A 48 4.41 -8.55 4.57
C PRO A 48 5.75 -7.84 4.79
N MET A 49 6.79 -8.59 5.09
CA MET A 49 8.10 -8.06 5.47
C MET A 49 9.16 -8.36 4.41
N GLU A 50 10.02 -7.39 4.17
CA GLU A 50 11.30 -7.62 3.52
C GLU A 50 12.27 -8.33 4.47
N ARG A 51 13.15 -9.19 3.90
CA ARG A 51 14.20 -9.90 4.66
C ARG A 51 15.06 -8.95 5.50
N ARG A 52 15.29 -7.73 5.02
CA ARG A 52 16.05 -6.71 5.75
C ARG A 52 15.35 -6.31 7.05
N THR A 53 14.04 -6.05 6.99
CA THR A 53 13.23 -5.67 8.15
C THR A 53 13.17 -6.82 9.16
N GLU A 54 12.98 -8.06 8.69
CA GLU A 54 13.05 -9.25 9.54
C GLU A 54 14.41 -9.35 10.26
N GLN A 55 15.52 -9.11 9.56
CA GLN A 55 16.85 -9.15 10.16
C GLN A 55 17.03 -8.06 11.22
N ARG A 56 16.60 -6.82 10.95
CA ARG A 56 16.68 -5.72 11.92
C ARG A 56 15.83 -6.00 13.17
N LEU A 57 14.65 -6.60 13.01
CA LEU A 57 13.84 -7.04 14.15
C LEU A 57 14.55 -8.11 14.99
N LYS A 58 15.35 -9.00 14.37
CA LYS A 58 16.17 -9.99 15.09
C LYS A 58 17.33 -9.31 15.82
N ASP A 59 18.11 -8.50 15.10
CA ASP A 59 19.29 -7.79 15.63
C ASP A 59 18.94 -6.91 16.85
N PHE A 60 17.75 -6.30 16.84
CA PHE A 60 17.30 -5.43 17.92
C PHE A 60 16.54 -6.14 19.05
N GLY A 61 16.30 -7.46 18.91
CA GLY A 61 15.57 -8.27 19.90
C GLY A 61 14.05 -8.04 19.90
N LEU A 62 13.49 -7.53 18.80
CA LEU A 62 12.07 -7.18 18.66
C LEU A 62 11.23 -8.29 18.01
N SER A 63 11.85 -9.29 17.40
CA SER A 63 11.14 -10.39 16.72
C SER A 63 10.19 -11.15 17.65
N GLN A 64 10.61 -11.43 18.88
CA GLN A 64 9.80 -12.14 19.86
C GLN A 64 8.59 -11.30 20.31
N VAL A 65 8.76 -9.98 20.38
CA VAL A 65 7.68 -9.05 20.75
C VAL A 65 6.58 -9.05 19.69
N ILE A 66 6.95 -9.03 18.41
CA ILE A 66 5.98 -9.09 17.30
C ILE A 66 5.27 -10.44 17.27
N ALA A 67 6.00 -11.54 17.45
CA ALA A 67 5.43 -12.89 17.47
C ALA A 67 4.45 -13.07 18.65
N SER A 68 4.81 -12.61 19.86
CA SER A 68 3.97 -12.74 21.06
C SER A 68 2.65 -11.99 20.98
N GLU A 69 2.59 -10.96 20.14
CA GLU A 69 1.41 -10.11 19.97
C GLU A 69 0.47 -10.63 18.87
N GLY A 70 0.86 -11.71 18.19
CA GLY A 70 0.04 -12.35 17.17
C GLY A 70 -0.10 -11.51 15.90
N VAL A 71 0.89 -10.68 15.57
CA VAL A 71 0.99 -10.05 14.25
C VAL A 71 1.41 -11.12 13.25
N VAL A 72 0.67 -11.26 12.16
CA VAL A 72 0.98 -12.26 11.13
C VAL A 72 2.04 -11.71 10.19
N CYS A 73 3.27 -12.18 10.36
CA CYS A 73 4.36 -11.86 9.46
C CYS A 73 4.34 -12.79 8.25
N LEU A 74 4.45 -12.20 7.06
CA LEU A 74 4.51 -12.92 5.79
C LEU A 74 5.77 -12.49 5.04
N PRO A 75 6.32 -13.33 4.14
CA PRO A 75 7.30 -12.83 3.17
C PRO A 75 6.65 -11.75 2.29
N MET A 76 7.45 -10.90 1.66
CA MET A 76 6.95 -9.99 0.62
C MET A 76 6.12 -10.74 -0.43
N GLN A 77 4.95 -10.20 -0.75
CA GLN A 77 4.03 -10.78 -1.72
C GLN A 77 4.29 -10.21 -3.11
N PRO A 78 4.07 -10.99 -4.19
CA PRO A 78 4.01 -10.46 -5.54
C PRO A 78 2.95 -9.34 -5.63
N HIS A 79 3.18 -8.38 -6.52
CA HIS A 79 2.33 -7.19 -6.60
C HIS A 79 0.81 -7.49 -6.72
N PRO A 80 0.35 -8.46 -7.54
CA PRO A 80 -1.08 -8.80 -7.59
C PRO A 80 -1.66 -9.28 -6.26
N ASP A 81 -0.92 -10.09 -5.50
CA ASP A 81 -1.35 -10.61 -4.22
C ASP A 81 -1.32 -9.54 -3.14
N TYR A 82 -0.32 -8.65 -3.19
CA TYR A 82 -0.26 -7.46 -2.35
C TYR A 82 -1.45 -6.52 -2.61
N VAL A 83 -1.81 -6.25 -3.86
CA VAL A 83 -2.99 -5.43 -4.20
C VAL A 83 -4.28 -6.07 -3.69
N GLN A 84 -4.40 -7.40 -3.75
CA GLN A 84 -5.52 -8.12 -3.14
C GLN A 84 -5.56 -7.97 -1.61
N LEU A 85 -4.41 -8.05 -0.93
CA LEU A 85 -4.32 -7.80 0.50
C LEU A 85 -4.69 -6.36 0.84
N LEU A 86 -4.22 -5.40 0.05
CA LEU A 86 -4.48 -3.98 0.26
C LEU A 86 -5.97 -3.67 0.10
N SER A 87 -6.58 -4.08 -1.03
CA SER A 87 -7.98 -3.78 -1.36
C SER A 87 -9.02 -4.36 -0.39
N ARG A 88 -8.65 -5.39 0.39
CA ARG A 88 -9.52 -6.04 1.38
C ARG A 88 -9.20 -5.63 2.82
N ALA A 89 -8.15 -4.84 3.04
CA ALA A 89 -7.80 -4.39 4.37
C ALA A 89 -8.82 -3.38 4.91
N THR A 90 -9.07 -3.44 6.21
CA THR A 90 -9.88 -2.44 6.92
C THR A 90 -9.17 -1.10 6.96
N CYS A 91 -7.84 -1.15 7.12
CA CYS A 91 -6.96 0.00 6.99
C CYS A 91 -5.53 -0.43 6.69
N ILE A 92 -4.73 0.51 6.22
CA ILE A 92 -3.29 0.36 6.05
C ILE A 92 -2.58 1.13 7.18
N LEU A 93 -1.54 0.54 7.75
CA LEU A 93 -0.61 1.20 8.66
C LEU A 93 0.73 1.32 7.92
N SER A 94 1.10 2.52 7.47
CA SER A 94 2.23 2.66 6.54
C SER A 94 3.17 3.81 6.82
N ASP A 95 4.45 3.64 6.47
CA ASP A 95 5.42 4.73 6.34
C ASP A 95 5.74 5.08 4.88
N SER A 96 5.05 4.46 3.91
CA SER A 96 5.34 4.53 2.48
C SER A 96 4.34 5.45 1.78
N SER A 97 4.84 6.52 1.15
CA SER A 97 4.01 7.42 0.34
C SER A 97 3.36 6.70 -0.85
N VAL A 98 4.08 5.75 -1.46
CA VAL A 98 3.53 4.92 -2.55
C VAL A 98 2.38 4.06 -2.05
N ALA A 99 2.53 3.43 -0.88
CA ALA A 99 1.45 2.63 -0.31
C ALA A 99 0.25 3.49 0.08
N ASN A 100 0.48 4.74 0.54
CA ASN A 100 -0.58 5.70 0.81
C ASN A 100 -1.36 6.07 -0.46
N ASP A 101 -0.65 6.28 -1.58
CA ASP A 101 -1.28 6.55 -2.88
C ASP A 101 -2.06 5.33 -3.40
N GLU A 102 -1.51 4.12 -3.29
CA GLU A 102 -2.22 2.88 -3.66
C GLU A 102 -3.46 2.65 -2.78
N ALA A 103 -3.36 2.89 -1.47
CA ALA A 103 -4.48 2.81 -0.54
C ALA A 103 -5.57 3.82 -0.91
N LEU A 104 -5.19 5.06 -1.22
CA LEU A 104 -6.15 6.07 -1.68
C LEU A 104 -6.82 5.65 -2.98
N ALA A 105 -6.06 5.16 -3.96
CA ALA A 105 -6.61 4.69 -5.24
C ALA A 105 -7.65 3.57 -5.05
N LEU A 106 -7.45 2.71 -4.04
CA LEU A 106 -8.35 1.62 -3.68
C LEU A 106 -9.41 2.01 -2.64
N SER A 107 -9.48 3.29 -2.25
CA SER A 107 -10.39 3.81 -1.22
C SER A 107 -10.25 3.10 0.13
N VAL A 108 -9.04 2.67 0.48
CA VAL A 108 -8.71 2.06 1.77
C VAL A 108 -8.10 3.12 2.70
N PRO A 109 -8.63 3.30 3.93
CA PRO A 109 -8.07 4.25 4.89
C PRO A 109 -6.62 3.95 5.24
N CYS A 110 -5.78 4.98 5.32
CA CYS A 110 -4.38 4.84 5.71
C CYS A 110 -4.05 5.62 6.99
N LEU A 111 -3.37 4.96 7.91
CA LEU A 111 -2.79 5.49 9.13
C LEU A 111 -1.27 5.60 8.92
N SER A 112 -0.77 6.81 8.74
CA SER A 112 0.63 7.05 8.37
C SER A 112 1.52 7.18 9.60
N PHE A 113 2.65 6.48 9.61
CA PHE A 113 3.72 6.64 10.60
C PHE A 113 4.57 7.90 10.37
N ALA A 114 4.26 8.71 9.36
CA ALA A 114 4.84 10.04 9.22
C ALA A 114 4.52 10.89 10.47
N ASP A 115 5.48 11.73 10.86
CA ASP A 115 5.24 12.70 11.91
C ASP A 115 4.13 13.67 11.45
N PRO A 116 3.09 13.94 12.26
CA PRO A 116 2.07 14.93 11.91
C PRO A 116 2.62 16.33 11.60
N ALA A 117 3.82 16.66 12.09
CA ALA A 117 4.51 17.90 11.75
C ALA A 117 5.18 17.87 10.37
N ASP A 118 5.46 16.67 9.83
CA ASP A 118 6.11 16.51 8.53
C ASP A 118 5.08 16.66 7.41
N ARG A 119 5.38 17.55 6.46
CA ARG A 119 4.54 17.75 5.26
C ARG A 119 5.03 16.83 4.14
N GLU A 120 4.43 15.66 4.04
CA GLU A 120 4.64 14.79 2.88
C GLU A 120 3.81 15.27 1.68
N CYS A 121 4.42 15.26 0.49
CA CYS A 121 3.75 15.57 -0.76
C CYS A 121 3.08 14.31 -1.32
N GLY A 122 1.87 14.45 -1.85
CA GLY A 122 1.12 13.36 -2.49
C GLY A 122 -0.34 13.35 -2.07
N ALA A 123 -1.22 12.86 -2.96
CA ALA A 123 -2.64 12.80 -2.66
C ALA A 123 -2.94 11.78 -1.53
N GLY A 124 -2.27 10.63 -1.55
CA GLY A 124 -2.37 9.62 -0.50
C GLY A 124 -1.85 10.12 0.83
N ALA A 125 -0.71 10.82 0.85
CA ALA A 125 -0.18 11.45 2.06
C ALA A 125 -1.15 12.49 2.65
N ALA A 126 -1.79 13.30 1.81
CA ALA A 126 -2.80 14.27 2.24
C ALA A 126 -4.10 13.62 2.75
N ALA A 127 -4.45 12.44 2.25
CA ALA A 127 -5.63 11.68 2.67
C ALA A 127 -5.37 10.80 3.91
N ALA A 128 -4.13 10.42 4.16
CA ALA A 128 -3.74 9.58 5.29
C ALA A 128 -3.83 10.34 6.62
N ILE A 129 -4.16 9.62 7.69
CA ILE A 129 -4.15 10.15 9.04
C ILE A 129 -2.73 9.96 9.60
N ALA A 130 -1.96 11.04 9.71
CA ALA A 130 -0.65 10.99 10.34
C ALA A 130 -0.78 10.72 11.85
N VAL A 131 -0.21 9.59 12.29
CA VAL A 131 -0.18 9.15 13.70
C VAL A 131 1.24 9.10 14.26
N GLY A 132 2.26 9.18 13.40
CA GLY A 132 3.66 9.13 13.81
C GLY A 132 3.98 7.85 14.57
N THR A 133 4.68 8.01 15.70
CA THR A 133 4.99 6.93 16.63
C THR A 133 4.26 7.04 17.97
N ASP A 134 3.11 7.75 18.05
CA ASP A 134 2.32 7.86 19.29
C ASP A 134 1.22 6.78 19.32
N PRO A 135 1.29 5.79 20.25
CA PRO A 135 0.28 4.73 20.36
C PRO A 135 -1.14 5.25 20.65
N ARG A 136 -1.28 6.41 21.30
CA ARG A 136 -2.58 7.02 21.61
C ARG A 136 -3.23 7.59 20.34
N LEU A 137 -2.43 8.26 19.50
CA LEU A 137 -2.91 8.75 18.21
C LEU A 137 -3.30 7.58 17.30
N MET A 138 -2.49 6.51 17.29
CA MET A 138 -2.83 5.28 16.58
C MET A 138 -4.17 4.71 17.03
N THR A 139 -4.36 4.51 18.34
CA THR A 139 -5.61 3.95 18.89
C THR A 139 -6.82 4.80 18.48
N ARG A 140 -6.71 6.14 18.65
CA ARG A 140 -7.79 7.07 18.30
C ARG A 140 -8.12 7.03 16.80
N ALA A 141 -7.10 7.04 15.95
CA ALA A 141 -7.29 6.99 14.50
C ALA A 141 -7.88 5.65 14.06
N LEU A 142 -7.38 4.54 14.62
CA LEU A 142 -7.87 3.20 14.36
C LEU A 142 -9.34 3.04 14.75
N TRP A 143 -9.73 3.49 15.94
CA TRP A 143 -11.13 3.45 16.37
C TRP A 143 -12.04 4.30 15.50
N LYS A 144 -11.57 5.48 15.07
CA LYS A 144 -12.30 6.30 14.10
C LYS A 144 -12.50 5.56 12.78
N THR A 145 -11.51 4.78 12.34
CA THR A 145 -11.59 3.99 11.11
C THR A 145 -12.52 2.78 11.24
N ILE A 146 -12.47 2.06 12.37
CA ILE A 146 -13.27 0.84 12.60
C ILE A 146 -14.73 1.15 12.93
N TYR A 147 -14.97 2.13 13.81
CA TYR A 147 -16.30 2.40 14.37
C TYR A 147 -16.93 3.70 13.87
N GLY A 148 -16.13 4.61 13.32
CA GLY A 148 -16.61 5.89 12.83
C GLY A 148 -17.18 5.79 11.41
N ALA A 149 -18.08 6.71 11.09
CA ALA A 149 -18.39 7.01 9.70
C ALA A 149 -17.19 7.75 9.09
N SER A 150 -16.36 7.04 8.33
CA SER A 150 -15.32 7.70 7.54
C SER A 150 -15.97 8.46 6.40
N ALA A 151 -15.60 9.74 6.25
CA ALA A 151 -15.92 10.48 5.04
C ALA A 151 -15.33 9.72 3.83
N PRO A 152 -16.04 9.68 2.68
CA PRO A 152 -15.53 8.99 1.52
C PRO A 152 -14.20 9.61 1.10
N LEU A 153 -13.20 8.75 0.89
CA LEU A 153 -11.91 9.16 0.37
C LEU A 153 -12.10 9.72 -1.05
N ARG A 154 -11.49 10.86 -1.33
CA ARG A 154 -11.58 11.51 -2.65
C ARG A 154 -10.35 11.15 -3.47
N VAL A 155 -10.54 10.21 -4.39
CA VAL A 155 -9.51 9.85 -5.37
C VAL A 155 -9.34 10.99 -6.38
N PRO A 156 -8.09 11.41 -6.71
CA PRO A 156 -7.86 12.43 -7.73
C PRO A 156 -8.46 12.06 -9.09
N ALA A 157 -9.06 13.03 -9.78
CA ALA A 157 -9.79 12.79 -11.04
C ALA A 157 -8.94 12.15 -12.16
N LEU A 158 -7.63 12.39 -12.18
CA LEU A 158 -6.72 11.84 -13.19
C LEU A 158 -6.19 10.44 -12.84
N TRP A 159 -6.63 9.83 -11.74
CA TRP A 159 -6.32 8.45 -11.38
C TRP A 159 -7.35 7.49 -11.97
N ASP A 160 -7.61 7.66 -13.27
CA ASP A 160 -8.63 6.95 -14.07
C ASP A 160 -8.07 5.72 -14.82
N GLY A 161 -6.83 5.32 -14.51
CA GLY A 161 -6.15 4.23 -15.20
C GLY A 161 -5.64 4.56 -16.60
N GLN A 162 -5.77 5.80 -17.09
CA GLN A 162 -5.38 6.20 -18.45
C GLN A 162 -4.03 6.92 -18.54
N ALA A 163 -3.19 6.82 -17.50
CA ALA A 163 -1.89 7.48 -17.44
C ALA A 163 -1.01 7.13 -18.65
N SER A 164 -0.87 5.83 -18.97
CA SER A 164 -0.06 5.36 -20.09
C SER A 164 -0.52 5.91 -21.44
N ALA A 165 -1.84 5.98 -21.67
CA ALA A 165 -2.41 6.54 -22.89
C ALA A 165 -2.12 8.04 -23.03
N ARG A 166 -2.24 8.80 -21.94
CA ARG A 166 -1.90 10.24 -21.92
C ARG A 166 -0.41 10.48 -22.17
N ILE A 167 0.46 9.69 -21.53
CA ILE A 167 1.92 9.77 -21.72
C ILE A 167 2.27 9.46 -23.17
N ALA A 168 1.75 8.37 -23.74
CA ALA A 168 2.01 7.99 -25.13
C ALA A 168 1.55 9.08 -26.10
N LYS A 169 0.35 9.65 -25.89
CA LYS A 169 -0.16 10.78 -26.69
C LYS A 169 0.75 11.99 -26.62
N HIS A 170 1.16 12.38 -25.41
CA HIS A 170 2.02 13.54 -25.21
C HIS A 170 3.40 13.35 -25.84
N ALA A 171 4.02 12.19 -25.63
CA ALA A 171 5.30 11.84 -26.23
C ALA A 171 5.23 11.84 -27.76
N GLY A 172 4.16 11.30 -28.34
CA GLY A 172 3.91 11.32 -29.78
C GLY A 172 3.83 12.75 -30.34
N SER A 173 3.04 13.63 -29.71
CA SER A 173 2.94 15.04 -30.11
C SER A 173 4.26 15.80 -29.97
N TRP A 174 5.04 15.50 -28.93
CA TRP A 174 6.34 16.11 -28.72
C TRP A 174 7.34 15.71 -29.82
N MET A 175 7.40 14.40 -30.13
CA MET A 175 8.27 13.86 -31.18
C MET A 175 7.95 14.44 -32.56
N SER A 176 6.65 14.56 -32.91
CA SER A 176 6.26 15.14 -34.20
C SER A 176 6.63 16.61 -34.35
N THR A 177 6.70 17.35 -33.25
CA THR A 177 6.99 18.80 -33.23
C THR A 177 8.50 19.07 -33.18
N ASN A 178 9.28 18.24 -32.50
CA ASN A 178 10.68 18.54 -32.17
C ASN A 178 11.71 17.69 -32.92
N LEU A 179 11.31 16.62 -33.63
CA LEU A 179 12.23 15.82 -34.43
C LEU A 179 12.27 16.28 -35.90
N THR A 180 13.45 16.73 -36.35
CA THR A 180 13.74 17.01 -37.76
C THR A 180 13.74 15.74 -38.62
N PRO A 181 13.55 15.85 -39.96
CA PRO A 181 13.51 14.70 -40.86
C PRO A 181 14.71 13.75 -40.77
N ALA A 182 15.90 14.26 -40.43
CA ALA A 182 17.13 13.47 -40.29
C ALA A 182 17.09 12.44 -39.15
N HIS A 183 16.23 12.63 -38.15
CA HIS A 183 16.06 11.69 -37.03
C HIS A 183 14.95 10.64 -37.29
N ARG A 184 14.20 10.75 -38.39
CA ARG A 184 13.07 9.83 -38.69
C ARG A 184 13.50 8.46 -39.22
N THR A 185 14.75 8.31 -39.67
CA THR A 185 15.27 7.06 -40.27
C THR A 185 15.85 6.07 -39.26
N ALA A 186 15.90 6.38 -37.97
CA ALA A 186 16.15 5.37 -36.94
C ALA A 186 14.81 4.70 -36.58
N LYS A 187 14.56 3.51 -37.16
CA LYS A 187 13.44 2.59 -36.88
C LYS A 187 12.86 2.71 -35.46
N VAL A 188 11.77 3.47 -35.28
CA VAL A 188 10.87 3.37 -34.11
C VAL A 188 9.40 3.27 -34.59
N LEU A 189 9.17 2.59 -35.70
CA LEU A 189 7.84 2.34 -36.28
C LEU A 189 7.72 0.86 -36.67
N ALA A 190 7.76 -0.03 -35.67
CA ALA A 190 7.33 -1.43 -35.81
C ALA A 190 7.06 -2.08 -34.45
N ALA A 191 6.26 -1.43 -33.59
CA ALA A 191 5.60 -2.13 -32.49
C ALA A 191 4.37 -1.31 -32.10
N ALA A 192 3.21 -1.66 -32.68
CA ALA A 192 1.95 -1.30 -32.04
C ALA A 192 1.99 -1.88 -30.61
N PRO A 193 1.62 -1.13 -29.56
CA PRO A 193 1.53 -1.70 -28.24
C PRO A 193 0.56 -2.89 -28.31
N PRO A 194 0.87 -4.04 -27.71
CA PRO A 194 -0.08 -5.15 -27.68
C PRO A 194 -1.36 -4.64 -27.04
N VAL A 195 -2.47 -4.72 -27.78
CA VAL A 195 -3.79 -4.53 -27.21
C VAL A 195 -3.93 -5.56 -26.11
N PHE A 196 -4.00 -5.11 -24.86
CA PHE A 196 -4.30 -5.99 -23.74
C PHE A 196 -5.70 -6.55 -23.95
N ARG A 197 -5.78 -7.80 -24.43
CA ARG A 197 -7.00 -8.60 -24.41
C ARG A 197 -7.07 -9.25 -23.04
N PRO A 198 -8.06 -8.94 -22.19
CA PRO A 198 -8.29 -9.74 -21.01
C PRO A 198 -8.52 -11.19 -21.47
N ALA A 199 -7.80 -12.13 -20.87
CA ALA A 199 -8.09 -13.54 -21.07
C ALA A 199 -9.55 -13.76 -20.67
N GLY A 200 -10.39 -14.10 -21.65
CA GLY A 200 -11.76 -14.54 -21.43
C GLY A 200 -11.74 -15.86 -20.67
N GLY A 201 -11.57 -15.79 -19.35
CA GLY A 201 -11.88 -16.85 -18.42
C GLY A 201 -13.35 -16.77 -18.09
N VAL A 202 -14.18 -17.35 -18.96
CA VAL A 202 -15.57 -17.67 -18.65
C VAL A 202 -15.52 -18.66 -17.48
N TYR A 203 -15.78 -18.19 -16.26
CA TYR A 203 -16.28 -19.07 -15.20
C TYR A 203 -17.69 -19.50 -15.62
N ALA A 204 -17.75 -20.56 -16.42
CA ALA A 204 -18.97 -21.31 -16.64
C ALA A 204 -19.31 -21.97 -15.30
N LEU A 205 -20.21 -21.33 -14.56
CA LEU A 205 -20.99 -21.98 -13.51
C LEU A 205 -21.73 -23.15 -14.16
N SER A 206 -21.26 -24.36 -13.96
CA SER A 206 -22.05 -25.57 -14.20
C SER A 206 -23.21 -25.57 -13.20
N ARG A 207 -24.38 -25.15 -13.69
CA ARG A 207 -25.65 -25.56 -13.11
C ARG A 207 -26.04 -26.91 -13.70
N GLN A 208 -26.52 -27.76 -12.79
CA GLN A 208 -27.38 -28.94 -12.96
C GLN A 208 -26.71 -30.32 -12.94
N GLY A 209 -27.28 -31.15 -12.05
CA GLY A 209 -26.90 -32.49 -11.65
C GLY A 209 -27.28 -32.68 -10.20
#